data_AF-A0AAD1TTI4-F1
#
_entry.id   AF-A0AAD1TTI4-F1
#
_cell.length_a   1.000
_cell.length_b   1.000
_cell.length_c   1.000
_cell.angle_alpha   90.00
_cell.angle_beta   90.00
_cell.angle_gamma   90.00
#
_symmetry.space_group_name_H-M   'P 1'
#
loop_
_entity.id
_entity.type
_entity.pdbx_description
1 polymer ?
#
loop_
_entity_poly.entity_id
_entity_poly.type
_entity_poly.pdbx_seq_one_letter_code
_entity_poly.pdbx_strand_id
1 'polypeptide(L)' 'VLKKISKYIQEQNEKIYAPRGLLITDPVERGMRVIEISIYEDRCSSGSSSSGSSSSTSSGGGGGVASRAR' A
#
# COMPACT_ATOMS: atom_id res chain seq x y z
N VAL A 1 3.28 -24.26 19.72
CA VAL A 1 2.91 -24.45 18.30
C VAL A 1 1.85 -23.45 17.85
N LEU A 2 0.73 -23.30 18.59
CA LEU A 2 -0.36 -22.36 18.27
C LEU A 2 0.09 -20.92 17.99
N LYS A 3 0.98 -20.35 18.82
CA LYS A 3 1.54 -19.01 18.60
C LYS A 3 2.23 -18.81 17.24
N LYS A 4 2.76 -19.88 16.62
CA LYS A 4 3.38 -19.81 15.29
C LYS A 4 2.32 -19.62 14.20
N ILE A 5 1.15 -20.23 14.37
CA ILE A 5 0.02 -20.14 13.43
C ILE A 5 -0.55 -18.72 13.48
N SER A 6 -0.83 -18.19 14.68
CA SER A 6 -1.30 -16.81 14.86
C SER A 6 -0.34 -15.81 14.21
N LYS A 7 0.96 -15.96 14.47
CA LYS A 7 2.00 -15.10 13.88
C LYS A 7 2.07 -15.24 12.36
N TYR A 8 1.99 -16.46 11.83
CA TYR A 8 1.99 -16.71 10.40
C TYR A 8 0.78 -16.04 9.70
N ILE A 9 -0.43 -16.19 10.26
CA ILE A 9 -1.64 -15.57 9.71
C ILE A 9 -1.50 -14.04 9.69
N GLN A 10 -1.00 -13.42 10.76
CA GLN A 10 -0.71 -11.98 10.77
C GLN A 10 0.26 -11.57 9.66
N GLU A 11 1.41 -12.25 9.55
CA GLU A 11 2.40 -11.93 8.51
C GLU A 11 1.86 -12.12 7.09
N GLN A 12 0.99 -13.12 6.86
CA GLN A 12 0.37 -13.34 5.55
C GLN A 12 -0.76 -12.35 5.25
N ASN A 13 -1.54 -11.96 6.25
CA ASN A 13 -2.57 -10.92 6.10
C ASN A 13 -1.91 -9.62 5.62
N GLU A 14 -0.81 -9.20 6.24
CA GLU A 14 -0.10 -7.98 5.85
C GLU A 14 0.53 -8.06 4.45
N LYS A 15 1.15 -9.19 4.10
CA LYS A 15 1.96 -9.29 2.88
C LYS A 15 1.21 -9.79 1.64
N ILE A 16 0.18 -10.61 1.81
CA ILE A 16 -0.42 -11.38 0.71
C ILE A 16 -1.93 -11.17 0.63
N TYR A 17 -2.63 -11.32 1.74
CA TYR A 17 -4.10 -11.37 1.72
C TYR A 17 -4.71 -9.97 1.65
N ALA A 18 -4.31 -9.04 2.52
CA ALA A 18 -4.89 -7.70 2.55
C ALA A 18 -4.70 -6.94 1.23
N PRO A 19 -3.52 -7.00 0.55
CA PRO A 19 -3.35 -6.40 -0.77
C PRO A 19 -4.24 -7.00 -1.88
N ARG A 20 -4.80 -8.19 -1.64
CA ARG A 20 -5.72 -8.89 -2.55
C ARG A 20 -7.17 -8.78 -2.11
N GLY A 21 -7.48 -7.94 -1.12
CA GLY A 21 -8.84 -7.82 -0.58
C GLY A 21 -9.30 -9.03 0.21
N LEU A 22 -8.38 -9.75 0.84
CA LEU A 22 -8.65 -10.94 1.65
C LEU A 22 -8.11 -10.74 3.07
N LEU A 23 -8.84 -11.20 4.07
CA LEU A 23 -8.36 -11.24 5.45
C LEU A 23 -8.75 -12.59 6.08
N ILE A 24 -7.80 -13.21 6.75
CA ILE A 24 -8.04 -14.44 7.51
C ILE A 24 -8.02 -14.13 9.00
N THR A 25 -9.09 -14.49 9.71
CA THR A 25 -9.17 -14.39 11.17
C THR A 25 -8.53 -15.63 11.81
N ASP A 26 -7.78 -15.45 12.90
CA ASP A 26 -7.07 -16.55 13.57
C ASP A 26 -8.04 -17.63 14.08
N PRO A 27 -8.00 -18.87 13.56
CA PRO A 27 -8.89 -19.95 13.99
C PRO A 27 -8.61 -20.43 15.42
N VAL A 28 -7.45 -20.10 16.00
CA VAL A 28 -7.10 -20.46 17.39
C VAL A 28 -8.07 -19.82 18.38
N GLU A 29 -8.56 -18.61 18.11
CA GLU A 29 -9.56 -17.91 18.94
C GLU A 29 -10.90 -18.66 19.01
N ARG A 30 -11.17 -19.55 18.04
CA ARG A 30 -12.39 -20.38 17.95
C ARG A 30 -12.12 -21.86 18.24
N GLY A 31 -10.97 -22.18 18.84
CA GLY A 31 -10.58 -23.57 19.15
C GLY A 31 -10.30 -24.43 17.91
N MET A 32 -9.87 -23.80 16.80
CA MET A 32 -9.53 -24.44 15.51
C MET A 32 -10.68 -25.14 14.79
N ARG A 33 -11.93 -24.84 15.15
CA ARG A 33 -13.11 -25.47 14.53
C ARG A 33 -13.62 -24.74 13.29
N VAL A 34 -13.27 -23.47 13.15
CA VAL A 34 -13.80 -22.57 12.13
C VAL A 34 -12.66 -21.70 11.61
N ILE A 35 -12.59 -21.55 10.29
CA ILE A 35 -11.73 -20.58 9.60
C ILE A 35 -12.65 -19.57 8.94
N GLU A 36 -12.46 -18.30 9.27
CA GLU A 36 -13.23 -17.19 8.71
C GLU A 36 -12.35 -16.48 7.68
N ILE A 37 -12.89 -16.32 6.47
CA ILE A 37 -12.23 -15.62 5.37
C ILE A 37 -13.13 -14.46 4.99
N SER A 38 -12.66 -13.25 5.24
CA SER A 38 -13.34 -12.02 4.88
C SER A 38 -12.81 -11.56 3.53
N ILE A 39 -13.70 -11.46 2.55
CA ILE A 39 -13.41 -10.89 1.24
C ILE A 39 -13.94 -9.47 1.25
N TYR A 40 -13.08 -8.51 0.95
CA TYR A 40 -13.46 -7.12 0.86
C TYR A 40 -12.86 -6.51 -0.41
N GLU A 41 -13.67 -5.76 -1.12
CA GLU A 41 -13.24 -4.98 -2.27
C GLU A 41 -12.45 -3.77 -1.76
N ASP A 42 -11.11 -3.73 -1.95
CA ASP A 42 -10.36 -2.49 -1.74
C ASP A 42 -9.39 -2.17 -2.89
N ARG A 43 -9.96 -1.44 -3.85
CA ARG A 43 -9.42 -0.19 -4.43
C ARG A 43 -7.92 -0.14 -4.79
N CYS A 44 -7.39 -1.18 -5.42
CA CYS A 44 -6.29 -1.02 -6.38
C CYS A 44 -6.79 -1.23 -7.83
N SER A 45 -7.97 -0.69 -8.14
CA SER A 45 -8.34 -0.33 -9.52
C SER A 45 -8.29 1.18 -9.74
N SER A 46 -7.67 1.94 -8.84
CA SER A 46 -7.04 3.20 -9.25
C SER A 46 -5.88 2.86 -10.18
N GLY A 47 -6.21 2.43 -11.41
CA GLY A 47 -5.39 2.73 -12.56
C GLY A 47 -5.33 4.24 -12.70
N SER A 48 -4.58 4.90 -11.81
CA SER A 48 -4.07 6.23 -12.06
C SER A 48 -3.01 6.03 -13.13
N SER A 49 -3.49 6.11 -14.37
CA SER A 49 -2.78 6.37 -15.60
C SER A 49 -1.42 7.03 -15.36
N SER A 50 -0.40 6.34 -15.86
CA SER A 50 0.81 6.86 -16.49
C SER A 50 1.02 8.38 -16.41
N SER A 51 2.02 8.81 -15.66
CA SER A 51 2.83 9.96 -16.07
C SER A 51 4.27 9.68 -15.65
N GLY A 52 5.04 9.14 -16.59
CA GLY A 52 6.49 9.05 -16.45
C GLY A 52 7.08 10.45 -16.34
N SER A 53 7.96 10.65 -15.36
CA SER A 53 8.77 11.86 -15.27
C SER A 53 10.17 11.52 -15.73
N SER A 54 10.41 11.67 -17.03
CA SER A 54 11.74 11.67 -17.64
C SER A 54 11.96 12.98 -18.40
N SER A 55 12.84 13.84 -17.88
CA SER A 55 13.64 14.82 -18.64
C SER A 55 14.61 15.51 -17.67
N SER A 56 15.89 15.14 -17.58
CA SER A 56 17.02 15.56 -18.44
C SER A 56 17.23 17.08 -18.54
N THR A 57 18.21 17.57 -17.78
CA THR A 57 19.24 18.60 -18.09
C THR A 57 18.95 19.72 -19.10
N SER A 58 19.16 20.99 -18.72
CA SER A 58 20.06 21.94 -19.44
C SER A 58 20.06 23.36 -18.84
N SER A 59 21.25 23.81 -18.41
CA SER A 59 21.93 25.05 -18.82
C SER A 59 21.16 26.38 -18.96
N GLY A 60 21.61 27.41 -18.23
CA GLY A 60 21.79 28.76 -18.80
C GLY A 60 21.09 29.96 -18.13
N GLY A 61 21.90 30.83 -17.50
CA GLY A 61 21.94 32.27 -17.83
C GLY A 61 20.93 33.26 -17.23
N GLY A 62 21.45 34.24 -16.48
CA GLY A 62 21.26 35.67 -16.81
C GLY A 62 20.19 36.49 -16.05
N GLY A 63 20.66 37.33 -15.11
CA GLY A 63 20.47 38.80 -15.06
C GLY A 63 19.06 39.43 -14.98
N GLY A 64 18.93 40.44 -14.09
CA GLY A 64 18.08 41.61 -14.38
C GLY A 64 17.08 42.04 -13.30
N VAL A 65 17.54 42.98 -12.47
CA VAL A 65 16.86 44.13 -11.82
C VAL A 65 15.32 44.34 -11.89
N ALA A 66 14.81 44.84 -10.76
CA ALA A 66 13.91 46.00 -10.61
C ALA A 66 12.41 45.80 -10.25
N SER A 67 12.06 46.43 -9.11
CA SER A 67 10.87 47.27 -8.85
C SER A 67 9.62 46.65 -8.19
N ARG A 68 9.40 47.02 -6.90
CA ARG A 68 8.38 47.98 -6.42
C ARG A 68 7.43 47.50 -5.30
N ALA A 69 7.38 48.33 -4.23
CA ALA A 69 6.33 48.53 -3.20
C ALA A 69 6.07 47.37 -2.22
N ARG A 70 5.95 47.58 -0.90
CA ARG A 70 5.56 48.76 -0.09
C ARG A 70 6.45 48.90 1.14
#